data_AF-A0A8J5IWF0-F1
#
_entry.id   AF-A0A8J5IWF0-F1
#
_cell.length_a   1.000
_cell.length_b   1.000
_cell.length_c   1.000
_cell.angle_alpha   90.00
_cell.angle_beta   90.00
_cell.angle_gamma   90.00
#
_symmetry.space_group_name_H-M   'P 1'
#
loop_
_entity.id
_entity.type
_entity.pdbx_description
1 polymer ?
#
loop_
_entity_poly.entity_id
_entity_poly.type
_entity_poly.pdbx_seq_one_letter_code
_entity_poly.pdbx_strand_id
1 'polypeptide(L)'
;MKINAGKSSSELPLVPGSLYPFQWGCICTNGWKARVCSKGVRPSHTVKGTGCNGRCLAQLTEISKGTWGVQMMLPFCGLNHPLSRAGYTSYPSVRQLPASSPVMRDV
;
A
#
# COMPACT_ATOMS: atom_id res chain seq x y z
N MET A 1 3.43 15.56 -20.98
CA MET A 1 2.31 15.50 -21.95
C MET A 1 1.21 14.62 -21.39
N LYS A 2 -0.06 15.05 -21.41
CA LYS A 2 -1.19 14.21 -20.95
C LYS A 2 -1.69 13.37 -22.13
N ILE A 3 -1.20 12.14 -22.22
CA ILE A 3 -1.39 11.20 -23.35
C ILE A 3 -2.85 10.75 -23.55
N ASN A 4 -3.74 11.02 -22.59
CA ASN A 4 -5.09 10.50 -22.51
C ASN A 4 -6.17 11.57 -22.26
N ALA A 5 -5.88 12.85 -22.52
CA ALA A 5 -6.88 13.91 -22.36
C ALA A 5 -8.03 13.73 -23.37
N GLY A 6 -9.28 13.65 -22.90
CA GLY A 6 -10.49 13.60 -23.72
C GLY A 6 -10.99 12.21 -24.15
N LYS A 7 -10.30 11.12 -23.77
CA LYS A 7 -10.75 9.75 -24.05
C LYS A 7 -11.82 9.28 -23.06
N SER A 8 -12.76 8.46 -23.53
CA SER A 8 -13.74 7.80 -22.67
C SER A 8 -13.07 6.75 -21.77
N SER A 9 -13.66 6.43 -20.61
CA SER A 9 -13.06 5.45 -19.68
C SER A 9 -12.87 4.06 -20.29
N SER A 10 -13.72 3.67 -21.24
CA SER A 10 -13.63 2.42 -22.01
C SER A 10 -12.45 2.37 -22.98
N GLU A 11 -11.93 3.52 -23.41
CA GLU A 11 -10.79 3.63 -24.34
C GLU A 11 -9.45 3.79 -23.62
N LEU A 12 -9.48 3.95 -22.29
CA LEU A 12 -8.25 4.08 -21.50
C LEU A 12 -7.66 2.69 -21.29
N PRO A 13 -6.41 2.45 -21.71
CA PRO A 13 -5.76 1.19 -21.44
C PRO A 13 -5.56 1.04 -19.92
N LEU A 14 -5.97 -0.09 -19.36
CA LEU A 14 -5.80 -0.41 -17.94
C LEU A 14 -4.32 -0.51 -17.55
N VAL A 15 -3.47 -0.85 -18.52
CA VAL A 15 -2.03 -1.00 -18.37
C VAL A 15 -1.34 -0.14 -19.43
N PRO A 16 -0.30 0.64 -19.08
CA PRO A 16 0.47 1.39 -20.06
C PRO A 16 1.07 0.49 -21.14
N GLY A 17 1.05 0.93 -22.41
CA GLY A 17 1.68 0.20 -23.52
C GLY A 17 3.21 0.19 -23.48
N SER A 18 3.81 1.07 -22.69
CA SER A 18 5.24 1.09 -22.38
C SER A 18 5.45 1.43 -20.92
N LEU A 19 6.51 0.86 -20.34
CA LEU A 19 6.96 1.25 -19.02
C LEU A 19 7.70 2.58 -19.12
N TYR A 20 7.37 3.50 -18.23
CA TYR A 20 8.04 4.78 -18.03
C TYR A 20 8.34 4.92 -16.55
N PRO A 21 9.32 5.75 -16.16
CA PRO A 21 9.58 6.00 -14.75
C PRO A 21 8.31 6.49 -14.04
N PHE A 22 7.84 5.72 -13.07
CA PHE A 22 6.60 5.99 -12.34
C PHE A 22 6.89 6.02 -10.84
N GLN A 23 6.38 7.04 -10.17
CA GLN A 23 6.56 7.24 -8.73
C GLN A 23 5.28 6.89 -7.98
N TRP A 24 5.42 6.20 -6.85
CA TRP A 24 4.33 6.01 -5.90
C TRP A 24 4.75 6.43 -4.49
N GLY A 25 3.87 7.19 -3.84
CA GLY A 25 3.99 7.53 -2.44
C GLY A 25 3.39 6.43 -1.56
N CYS A 26 4.20 5.87 -0.68
CA CYS A 26 3.72 5.00 0.39
C CYS A 26 3.54 5.82 1.67
N ILE A 27 2.42 5.59 2.35
CA ILE A 27 2.13 6.17 3.66
C ILE A 27 2.20 5.07 4.72
N CYS A 28 2.58 5.44 5.94
CA CYS A 28 2.53 4.53 7.07
C CYS A 28 1.08 4.07 7.32
N THR A 29 0.87 2.78 7.60
CA THR A 29 -0.45 2.21 7.93
C THR A 29 -1.07 2.85 9.17
N ASN A 30 -0.24 3.42 10.06
CA ASN A 30 -0.70 4.19 11.22
C ASN A 30 -0.80 5.70 10.96
N GLY A 31 -0.59 6.14 9.72
CA GLY A 31 -0.68 7.55 9.32
C GLY A 31 -2.09 8.10 9.25
N TRP A 32 -3.08 7.23 9.26
CA TRP A 32 -4.48 7.64 9.39
C TRP A 32 -4.68 8.30 10.76
N LYS A 33 -5.31 9.49 10.76
CA LYS A 33 -5.83 10.11 11.99
C LYS A 33 -6.75 9.11 12.68
N ALA A 34 -6.75 9.11 14.01
CA ALA A 34 -7.70 8.30 14.78
C ALA A 34 -9.12 8.59 14.26
N ARG A 35 -9.73 7.60 13.60
CA ARG A 35 -11.10 7.74 13.12
C ARG A 35 -12.01 7.66 14.34
N VAL A 36 -13.02 8.53 14.40
CA VAL A 36 -14.18 8.33 15.27
C VAL A 36 -14.93 7.13 14.69
N CYS A 37 -14.48 5.92 15.02
CA CYS A 37 -15.20 4.71 14.60
C CYS A 37 -16.56 4.68 15.31
N SER A 38 -17.59 4.27 14.57
CA SER A 38 -18.88 3.94 15.18
C SER A 38 -18.70 2.85 16.25
N LYS A 39 -19.61 2.78 17.23
CA LYS A 39 -19.61 1.83 18.36
C LYS A 39 -19.73 0.34 17.95
N GLY A 40 -19.54 0.01 16.68
CA GLY A 40 -19.68 -1.32 16.11
C GLY A 40 -18.46 -2.19 16.41
N VAL A 41 -18.73 -3.37 16.95
CA VAL A 41 -17.80 -4.44 17.32
C VAL A 41 -17.12 -5.01 16.06
N ARG A 42 -16.11 -4.34 15.52
CA ARG A 42 -15.17 -4.99 14.58
C ARG A 42 -14.09 -5.71 15.38
N PRO A 43 -13.60 -6.88 14.91
CA PRO A 43 -12.52 -7.61 15.57
C PRO A 43 -11.32 -6.68 15.71
N SER A 44 -10.90 -6.46 16.94
CA SER A 44 -9.90 -5.48 17.36
C SER A 44 -8.75 -5.36 16.38
N HIS A 45 -8.62 -4.21 15.73
CA HIS A 45 -7.29 -3.78 15.30
C HIS A 45 -6.57 -3.40 16.59
N THR A 46 -5.52 -4.14 16.95
CA THR A 46 -4.77 -3.88 18.19
C THR A 46 -4.12 -2.49 18.15
N VAL A 47 -3.83 -1.98 16.96
CA VAL A 47 -3.24 -0.65 16.76
C VAL A 47 -4.28 0.33 16.23
N LYS A 48 -4.65 1.29 17.07
CA LYS A 48 -5.39 2.50 16.67
C LYS A 48 -4.43 3.41 15.90
N GLY A 49 -4.88 4.04 14.81
CA GLY A 49 -4.03 4.94 14.02
C GLY A 49 -3.36 5.99 14.89
N THR A 50 -2.05 6.19 14.71
CA THR A 50 -1.21 7.08 15.54
C THR A 50 -1.03 8.47 14.93
N GLY A 51 -1.68 8.74 13.78
CA GLY A 51 -1.42 9.95 13.01
C GLY A 51 0.03 10.05 12.52
N CYS A 52 0.66 8.90 12.24
CA CYS A 52 2.04 8.82 11.79
C CYS A 52 2.29 9.61 10.48
N ASN A 53 3.24 10.53 10.49
CA ASN A 53 3.63 11.26 9.26
C ASN A 53 4.65 10.49 8.41
N GLY A 54 4.93 9.23 8.76
CA GLY A 54 5.83 8.36 8.02
C GLY A 54 5.38 8.23 6.57
N ARG A 55 6.25 8.66 5.66
CA ARG A 55 6.06 8.59 4.22
C ARG A 55 7.35 8.16 3.57
N CYS A 56 7.21 7.49 2.45
CA CYS A 56 8.35 7.19 1.60
C CYS A 56 7.92 7.20 0.13
N LEU A 57 8.86 7.53 -0.74
CA LEU A 57 8.63 7.63 -2.18
C LEU A 57 9.45 6.56 -2.85
N ALA A 58 8.79 5.68 -3.60
CA ALA A 58 9.44 4.68 -4.42
C ALA A 58 9.15 4.97 -5.89
N GLN A 59 10.13 4.67 -6.72
CA GLN A 59 10.06 4.90 -8.16
C GLN A 59 10.44 3.63 -8.89
N LEU A 60 9.59 3.21 -9.83
CA LEU A 60 9.98 2.24 -10.84
C LEU A 60 10.88 2.95 -11.84
N THR A 61 12.09 2.46 -12.03
CA THR A 61 13.07 3.01 -12.98
C THR A 61 13.74 1.89 -13.76
N GLU A 62 14.15 2.20 -14.98
CA GLU A 62 14.98 1.30 -15.78
C GLU A 62 16.41 1.35 -15.21
N ILE A 63 16.91 0.20 -14.74
CA ILE A 63 18.27 0.06 -14.17
C ILE A 63 19.27 -0.21 -15.29
N SER A 64 18.86 -1.04 -16.25
CA SER A 64 19.60 -1.35 -17.48
C SER A 64 18.59 -1.64 -18.58
N LYS A 65 19.03 -1.63 -19.84
CA LYS A 65 18.14 -1.83 -21.00
C LYS A 65 17.20 -3.03 -20.82
N GLY A 66 15.90 -2.74 -20.69
CA GLY A 66 14.82 -3.73 -20.49
C GLY A 66 14.68 -4.27 -19.06
N THR A 67 15.56 -3.90 -18.13
CA THR A 67 15.52 -4.31 -16.72
C THR A 67 15.02 -3.17 -15.86
N TRP A 68 13.87 -3.39 -15.23
CA TRP A 68 13.23 -2.40 -14.37
C TRP A 68 13.37 -2.81 -12.92
N GLY A 69 13.59 -1.83 -12.04
CA GLY A 69 13.60 -2.05 -10.61
C GLY A 69 13.01 -0.89 -9.85
N VAL A 70 12.75 -1.13 -8.56
CA VAL A 70 12.17 -0.15 -7.66
C VAL A 70 13.27 0.49 -6.85
N GLN A 71 13.42 1.80 -6.98
CA GLN A 71 14.37 2.58 -6.19
C GLN A 71 13.62 3.43 -5.16
N MET A 72 14.18 3.48 -3.95
CA MET A 72 13.68 4.39 -2.91
C MET A 72 14.20 5.80 -3.18
N MET A 73 13.32 6.71 -3.58
CA MET A 73 13.67 8.11 -3.88
C MET A 73 13.71 8.98 -2.62
N LEU A 74 12.81 8.71 -1.67
CA LEU A 74 12.81 9.33 -0.36
C LEU A 74 12.86 8.24 0.70
N PRO A 75 13.95 8.14 1.49
CA PRO A 75 14.02 7.18 2.57
C PRO A 75 12.92 7.46 3.60
N PHE A 76 12.52 6.42 4.31
CA PHE A 76 11.45 6.47 5.30
C PHE A 76 11.70 7.58 6.34
N CYS A 77 10.91 8.66 6.31
CA CYS A 77 11.03 9.73 7.30
C CYS A 77 10.24 9.38 8.57
N GLY A 78 10.95 9.10 9.67
CA GLY A 78 10.49 9.20 11.06
C GLY A 78 9.14 8.54 11.39
N LEU A 79 9.17 7.33 11.93
CA LEU A 79 8.00 6.78 12.61
C LEU A 79 7.83 7.43 13.97
N ASN A 80 6.58 7.74 14.33
CA ASN A 80 6.20 8.10 15.70
C ASN A 80 5.78 6.90 16.55
N HIS A 81 6.01 5.67 16.06
CA HIS A 81 5.65 4.44 16.73
C HIS A 81 6.68 3.34 16.39
N PRO A 82 6.85 2.33 17.25
CA PRO A 82 7.70 1.18 16.93
C PRO A 82 7.10 0.34 15.80
N LEU A 83 7.96 -0.30 15.01
CA LEU A 83 7.57 -1.39 14.11
C LEU A 83 7.56 -2.68 14.91
N SER A 84 6.49 -3.47 14.78
CA SER A 84 6.42 -4.80 15.38
C SER A 84 5.76 -5.79 14.44
N ARG A 85 6.27 -7.03 14.43
CA ARG A 85 5.67 -8.13 13.67
C ARG A 85 4.24 -8.41 14.15
N ALA A 86 4.01 -8.38 15.46
CA ALA A 86 2.68 -8.56 16.05
C ALA A 86 1.69 -7.50 15.57
N GLY A 87 2.11 -6.22 15.49
CA GLY A 87 1.31 -5.15 14.92
C GLY A 87 0.98 -5.39 13.45
N TYR A 88 1.99 -5.78 12.65
CA TYR A 88 1.81 -6.09 11.23
C TYR A 88 0.83 -7.24 10.98
N THR A 89 0.95 -8.35 11.71
CA THR A 89 0.06 -9.52 11.57
C THR A 89 -1.38 -9.24 12.03
N SER A 90 -1.60 -8.18 12.81
CA SER A 90 -2.93 -7.79 13.24
C SER A 90 -3.77 -7.16 12.13
N TYR A 91 -3.16 -6.64 11.05
CA TYR A 91 -3.88 -5.97 9.96
C TYR A 91 -4.65 -6.96 9.07
N PRO A 92 -5.94 -6.73 8.79
CA PRO A 92 -6.77 -7.66 8.00
C PRO A 92 -6.21 -8.01 6.62
N SER A 93 -5.55 -7.06 5.94
CA SER A 93 -4.93 -7.27 4.62
C SER A 93 -3.75 -8.24 4.62
N VAL A 94 -3.20 -8.53 5.80
CA VAL A 94 -2.03 -9.38 6.02
C VAL A 94 -2.42 -10.64 6.82
N ARG A 95 -3.67 -10.72 7.30
CA ARG A 95 -4.19 -11.94 7.93
C ARG A 95 -4.33 -13.00 6.86
N GLN A 96 -3.25 -13.74 6.63
CA GLN A 96 -3.32 -14.99 5.91
C GLN A 96 -4.07 -15.97 6.79
N LEU A 97 -5.14 -16.53 6.26
CA LEU A 97 -5.71 -17.74 6.84
C LEU A 97 -4.67 -18.85 6.68
N PRO A 98 -4.42 -19.68 7.71
CA PRO A 98 -3.61 -20.87 7.53
C PRO A 98 -4.13 -21.68 6.34
N ALA A 99 -3.23 -22.31 5.58
CA ALA A 99 -3.63 -23.18 4.47
C ALA A 99 -4.59 -24.31 4.92
N SER A 100 -4.50 -24.71 6.21
CA SER A 100 -5.39 -25.68 6.85
C SER A 100 -6.73 -25.12 7.32
N SER A 101 -6.98 -23.81 7.16
CA SER A 101 -8.21 -23.16 7.59
C SER A 101 -9.41 -23.76 6.84
N PRO A 102 -10.51 -24.14 7.51
CA PRO A 102 -11.73 -24.63 6.87
C PRO A 102 -12.26 -23.66 5.80
N VAL A 103 -12.07 -22.35 5.99
CA VAL A 103 -12.49 -21.29 5.06
C VAL A 103 -11.74 -21.34 3.72
N MET A 104 -10.53 -21.91 3.69
CA MET A 104 -9.74 -22.08 2.45
C MET A 104 -10.15 -23.33 1.66
N ARG A 105 -11.07 -24.18 2.15
CA ARG A 105 -11.52 -25.38 1.42
C ARG A 105 -12.52 -25.07 0.30
N ASP A 106 -13.16 -23.91 0.36
CA ASP A 106 -14.23 -23.49 -0.55
C ASP A 106 -13.75 -22.51 -1.64
N VAL A 107 -12.44 -22.27 -1.73
CA VAL A 107 -11.76 -21.43 -2.74
C VAL A 107 -10.93 -22.33 -3.65
#